data_AF-V9W957-F1
#
_entry.id   AF-V9W957-F1
#
_cell.length_a   1.000
_cell.length_b   1.000
_cell.length_c   1.000
_cell.angle_alpha   90.00
_cell.angle_beta   90.00
_cell.angle_gamma   90.00
#
_symmetry.space_group_name_H-M   'P 1'
#
loop_
_entity.id
_entity.type
_entity.pdbx_description
1 polymer ?
#
loop_
_entity_poly.entity_id
_entity_poly.type
_entity_poly.pdbx_seq_one_letter_code
_entity_poly.pdbx_strand_id
1 'polypeptide(L)'
;MALQDRTCRQCQASFQGGPRAYYCPICRAERTKKTYAEYKRRKRQGKARALGSTDTCERCGKSYVVNAGLQRFCPVCQPIHAAEYDRRTSLEFYREHKNIINPVRNQKCREWRRRKKAKNAPQQ
;
A
#
# COMPACT_ATOMS: atom_id res chain seq x y z
N MET A 1 -25.27 -3.97 5.43
CA MET A 1 -24.21 -4.69 4.68
C MET A 1 -24.60 -6.17 4.66
N ALA A 2 -24.77 -6.77 3.48
CA ALA A 2 -25.14 -8.18 3.37
C ALA A 2 -23.93 -9.09 3.68
N LEU A 3 -24.15 -10.14 4.46
CA LEU A 3 -23.21 -11.25 4.61
C LEU A 3 -23.20 -12.07 3.31
N GLN A 4 -22.02 -12.53 2.93
CA GLN A 4 -21.82 -13.35 1.74
C GLN A 4 -20.89 -14.51 2.07
N ASP A 5 -20.99 -15.59 1.30
CA ASP A 5 -20.03 -16.68 1.38
C ASP A 5 -18.66 -16.22 0.90
N ARG A 6 -17.65 -16.45 1.75
CA ARG A 6 -16.26 -16.09 1.51
C ARG A 6 -15.36 -17.26 1.86
N THR A 7 -14.27 -17.37 1.13
CA THR A 7 -13.26 -18.41 1.35
C THR A 7 -12.14 -17.85 2.24
N CYS A 8 -11.82 -18.55 3.32
CA CYS A 8 -10.74 -18.16 4.21
C CYS A 8 -9.38 -18.26 3.51
N ARG A 9 -8.55 -17.21 3.55
CA ARG A 9 -7.20 -17.22 2.95
C ARG A 9 -6.17 -18.13 3.65
N GLN A 10 -6.50 -18.70 4.81
CA GLN A 10 -5.58 -19.55 5.58
C GLN A 10 -5.95 -21.03 5.52
N CYS A 11 -7.21 -21.36 5.81
CA CYS A 11 -7.69 -22.74 5.84
C CYS A 11 -8.61 -23.11 4.68
N GLN A 12 -8.87 -22.18 3.75
CA GLN A 12 -9.75 -22.37 2.57
C GLN A 12 -11.21 -22.77 2.88
N ALA A 13 -11.64 -22.77 4.14
CA ALA A 13 -13.04 -23.01 4.49
C ALA A 13 -13.96 -21.87 4.02
N SER A 14 -15.16 -22.24 3.57
CA SER A 14 -16.26 -21.30 3.28
C SER A 14 -16.89 -20.81 4.58
N PHE A 15 -17.12 -19.50 4.69
CA PHE A 15 -17.76 -18.88 5.85
C PHE A 15 -18.57 -17.66 5.43
N GLN A 16 -19.61 -17.35 6.20
CA GLN A 16 -20.42 -16.16 6.02
C GLN A 16 -19.71 -14.94 6.63
N GLY A 17 -19.46 -13.91 5.81
CA GLY A 17 -18.72 -12.73 6.24
C GLY A 17 -19.08 -11.46 5.46
N GLY A 18 -18.67 -10.32 6.01
CA GLY A 18 -18.80 -9.03 5.32
C GLY A 18 -17.91 -8.93 4.07
N PRO A 19 -18.06 -7.87 3.25
CA PRO A 19 -17.40 -7.75 1.95
C PRO A 19 -15.85 -7.70 2.01
N ARG A 20 -15.28 -7.37 3.18
CA ARG A 20 -13.82 -7.33 3.43
C ARG A 20 -13.34 -8.42 4.39
N ALA A 21 -14.15 -9.45 4.64
CA ALA A 21 -13.75 -10.55 5.52
C ALA A 21 -12.77 -11.49 4.78
N TYR A 22 -11.52 -11.56 5.25
CA TYR A 22 -10.47 -12.40 4.66
C TYR A 22 -10.26 -13.76 5.34
N TYR A 23 -10.70 -13.89 6.60
CA TYR A 23 -10.44 -15.07 7.44
C TYR A 23 -11.72 -15.50 8.13
N CYS A 24 -11.89 -16.82 8.28
CA CYS A 24 -12.97 -17.37 9.10
C CYS A 24 -12.78 -16.97 10.59
N PRO A 25 -13.84 -17.06 11.41
CA PRO A 25 -13.78 -16.66 12.82
C PRO A 25 -12.68 -17.36 13.62
N ILE A 26 -12.43 -18.64 13.32
CA ILE A 26 -11.41 -19.48 13.98
C ILE A 26 -10.01 -18.94 13.67
N CYS A 27 -9.63 -18.88 12.38
CA CYS A 27 -8.31 -18.38 11.99
C CYS A 27 -8.09 -16.91 12.39
N ARG A 28 -9.15 -16.10 12.42
CA ARG A 28 -9.09 -14.72 12.93
C ARG A 28 -8.74 -14.71 14.42
N ALA A 29 -9.41 -15.53 15.23
CA ALA A 29 -9.14 -15.62 16.67
C ALA A 29 -7.69 -16.07 16.95
N GLU A 30 -7.20 -17.06 16.22
CA GLU A 30 -5.80 -17.52 16.33
C GLU A 30 -4.80 -16.42 16.00
N ARG A 31 -5.01 -15.66 14.91
CA ARG A 31 -4.15 -14.54 14.54
C ARG A 31 -4.16 -13.44 15.60
N THR A 32 -5.32 -13.11 16.13
CA THR A 32 -5.44 -12.13 17.22
C THR A 32 -4.66 -12.60 18.45
N LYS A 33 -4.76 -13.88 18.82
CA LYS A 33 -3.97 -14.45 19.93
C LYS A 33 -2.46 -14.34 19.67
N LYS A 34 -1.98 -14.72 18.48
CA LYS A 34 -0.56 -14.65 18.11
C LYS A 34 -0.02 -13.21 18.15
N THR A 35 -0.70 -12.28 17.49
CA THR A 35 -0.30 -10.86 17.46
C THR A 35 -0.29 -10.21 18.84
N TYR A 36 -1.26 -10.56 19.69
CA TYR A 36 -1.31 -10.08 21.07
C TYR A 36 -0.19 -10.67 21.94
N ALA A 37 0.13 -11.95 21.78
CA ALA A 37 1.25 -12.59 22.46
C ALA A 37 2.59 -11.94 22.07
N GLU A 38 2.81 -11.68 20.78
CA GLU A 38 3.99 -10.96 20.29
C GLU A 38 4.08 -9.52 20.81
N TYR A 39 2.95 -8.81 20.86
CA TYR A 39 2.88 -7.48 21.47
C TYR A 39 3.29 -7.53 22.95
N LYS A 40 2.72 -8.44 23.73
CA LYS A 40 3.08 -8.62 25.16
C LYS A 40 4.55 -8.95 25.33
N ARG A 41 5.11 -9.82 24.48
CA ARG A 41 6.53 -10.17 24.49
C ARG A 41 7.40 -8.93 24.24
N ARG A 42 7.10 -8.14 23.20
CA ARG A 42 7.82 -6.89 22.88
C ARG A 42 7.74 -5.86 24.00
N LYS A 43 6.55 -5.72 24.61
CA LYS A 43 6.33 -4.81 25.75
C LYS A 43 7.17 -5.22 26.97
N ARG A 44 7.20 -6.51 27.32
CA ARG A 44 8.04 -7.04 28.42
C ARG A 44 9.54 -6.84 28.18
N GLN A 45 9.98 -6.89 26.92
CA GLN A 45 11.37 -6.65 26.53
C GLN A 45 11.76 -5.16 26.46
N GLY A 46 10.84 -4.23 26.72
CA GLY A 46 11.09 -2.79 26.55
C GLY A 46 11.29 -2.35 25.09
N LYS A 47 11.02 -3.22 24.11
CA LYS A 47 11.15 -2.92 22.67
C LYS A 47 9.92 -2.24 22.08
N ALA A 48 8.86 -2.10 22.86
CA ALA A 48 7.66 -1.40 22.44
C ALA A 48 7.86 0.10 22.63
N ARG A 49 7.73 0.87 21.54
CA ARG A 49 7.79 2.34 21.57
C ARG A 49 6.55 2.85 22.32
N ALA A 50 6.77 3.62 23.39
CA ALA A 50 5.68 4.24 24.14
C ALA A 50 5.21 5.50 23.42
N LEU A 51 3.91 5.79 23.48
CA LEU A 51 3.42 7.09 23.03
C LEU A 51 3.94 8.17 23.97
N GLY A 52 4.41 9.28 23.42
CA GLY A 52 5.05 10.37 24.18
C GLY A 52 6.55 10.18 24.45
N SER A 53 7.15 9.03 24.12
CA SER A 53 8.61 8.89 24.22
C SER A 53 9.33 9.65 23.11
N THR A 54 10.63 9.87 23.29
CA THR A 54 11.50 10.48 22.28
C THR A 54 12.14 9.43 21.38
N ASP A 55 12.17 9.67 20.07
CA ASP A 55 12.86 8.83 19.08
C ASP A 55 13.55 9.66 18.00
N THR A 56 14.35 9.03 17.14
CA THR A 56 15.24 9.67 16.17
C THR A 56 14.68 9.55 14.75
N CYS A 57 14.63 10.67 14.02
CA CYS A 57 14.12 10.69 12.66
C CYS A 57 15.10 10.04 11.68
N GLU A 58 14.64 9.06 10.90
CA GLU A 58 15.46 8.38 9.89
C GLU A 58 15.96 9.29 8.76
N ARG A 59 15.33 10.45 8.53
CA ARG A 59 15.67 11.38 7.43
C ARG A 59 16.62 12.50 7.85
N CYS A 60 16.43 13.06 9.05
CA CYS A 60 17.21 14.22 9.51
C CYS A 60 18.03 13.97 10.78
N GLY A 61 17.90 12.79 11.40
CA GLY A 61 18.62 12.42 12.62
C GLY A 61 18.19 13.18 13.88
N LYS A 62 17.23 14.12 13.80
CA LYS A 62 16.74 14.87 14.96
C LYS A 62 15.81 14.02 15.82
N SER A 63 15.83 14.27 17.12
CA SER A 63 14.89 13.69 18.05
C SER A 63 13.48 14.27 17.87
N TYR A 64 12.45 13.46 18.11
CA TYR A 64 11.04 13.85 18.04
C TYR A 64 10.19 13.04 19.04
N VAL A 65 9.03 13.59 19.40
CA VAL A 65 8.04 12.92 20.26
C VAL A 65 7.20 11.95 19.43
N VAL A 66 7.12 10.69 19.87
CA VAL A 66 6.39 9.62 19.20
C VAL A 66 4.89 9.74 19.48
N ASN A 67 4.11 10.06 18.45
CA ASN A 67 2.66 10.14 18.51
C ASN A 67 1.96 8.91 17.92
N ALA A 68 2.68 8.11 17.13
CA ALA A 68 2.17 6.88 16.54
C ALA A 68 3.22 5.77 16.53
N GLY A 69 2.79 4.52 16.74
CA GLY A 69 3.71 3.37 16.85
C GLY A 69 4.50 3.04 15.56
N LEU A 70 4.01 3.48 14.40
CA LEU A 70 4.67 3.33 13.09
C LEU A 70 5.38 4.61 12.62
N GLN A 71 5.49 5.63 13.48
CA GLN A 71 6.13 6.89 13.13
C GLN A 71 7.64 6.67 12.94
N ARG A 72 8.13 6.95 11.73
CA ARG A 72 9.56 6.86 11.35
C ARG A 72 10.22 8.23 11.17
N PHE A 73 9.41 9.26 10.93
CA PHE A 73 9.86 10.60 10.62
C PHE A 73 9.30 11.62 11.63
N CYS A 74 10.07 12.69 11.85
CA CYS A 74 9.58 13.84 12.59
C CYS A 74 8.43 14.53 11.79
N PRO A 75 7.58 15.34 12.44
CA PRO A 75 6.43 15.97 11.78
C PRO A 75 6.81 16.86 10.59
N VAL A 76 8.04 17.39 10.57
CA VAL A 76 8.56 18.21 9.46
C VAL A 76 8.97 17.34 8.26
N CYS A 77 9.61 16.19 8.51
CA CYS A 77 10.11 15.31 7.44
C CYS A 77 9.04 14.37 6.89
N GLN A 78 8.02 14.03 7.69
CA GLN A 78 6.93 13.14 7.30
C GLN A 78 6.20 13.57 6.01
N PRO A 79 5.75 14.84 5.83
CA PRO A 79 5.05 15.23 4.61
C PRO A 79 5.95 15.17 3.38
N ILE A 80 7.24 15.47 3.53
CA ILE A 80 8.19 15.42 2.42
C ILE A 80 8.39 13.98 1.95
N HIS A 81 8.65 13.06 2.87
CA HIS A 81 8.77 11.64 2.53
C HIS A 81 7.47 11.08 1.94
N ALA A 82 6.31 11.48 2.47
CA ALA A 82 5.02 11.07 1.92
C ALA A 82 4.85 11.53 0.46
N ALA A 83 5.19 12.78 0.15
CA ALA A 83 5.12 13.33 -1.20
C ALA A 83 6.11 12.65 -2.17
N GLU A 84 7.33 12.34 -1.72
CA GLU A 84 8.33 11.61 -2.52
C GLU A 84 7.85 10.19 -2.83
N TYR A 85 7.33 9.48 -1.82
CA TYR A 85 6.80 8.13 -1.98
C TYR A 85 5.60 8.12 -2.94
N ASP A 86 4.63 9.01 -2.73
CA ASP A 86 3.42 9.13 -3.56
C ASP A 86 3.76 9.46 -5.01
N ARG A 87 4.70 10.39 -5.25
CA ARG A 87 5.16 10.70 -6.61
C ARG A 87 5.70 9.47 -7.32
N ARG A 88 6.53 8.66 -6.63
CA ARG A 88 7.11 7.45 -7.21
C ARG A 88 6.03 6.41 -7.53
N THR A 89 5.19 6.07 -6.54
CA THR A 89 4.17 5.04 -6.71
C THR A 89 3.07 5.44 -7.69
N SER A 90 2.67 6.72 -7.70
CA SER A 90 1.71 7.26 -8.66
C SER A 90 2.23 7.19 -10.10
N LEU A 91 3.51 7.49 -10.33
CA LEU A 91 4.13 7.35 -11.65
C LEU A 91 4.22 5.90 -12.11
N GLU A 92 4.59 4.98 -11.22
CA GLU A 92 4.61 3.53 -11.50
C GLU A 92 3.21 3.03 -11.86
N PHE A 93 2.21 3.33 -11.03
CA PHE A 93 0.82 3.01 -11.28
C PHE A 93 0.32 3.59 -12.60
N TYR A 94 0.61 4.87 -12.88
CA TYR A 94 0.25 5.49 -14.14
C TYR A 94 0.89 4.79 -15.33
N ARG A 95 2.17 4.39 -15.25
CA ARG A 95 2.86 3.70 -16.36
C ARG A 95 2.22 2.35 -16.69
N GLU A 96 1.84 1.59 -15.67
CA GLU A 96 1.18 0.28 -15.81
C GLU A 96 -0.25 0.43 -16.34
N HIS A 97 -1.00 1.41 -15.82
CA HIS A 97 -2.42 1.59 -16.11
C HIS A 97 -2.73 2.68 -17.14
N LYS A 98 -1.73 3.27 -17.80
CA LYS A 98 -1.90 4.39 -18.76
C LYS A 98 -2.94 4.13 -19.85
N ASN A 99 -3.09 2.87 -20.27
CA ASN A 99 -4.04 2.48 -21.31
C ASN A 99 -5.50 2.60 -20.84
N ILE A 100 -5.75 2.32 -19.55
CA ILE A 100 -7.08 2.40 -18.92
C ILE A 100 -7.37 3.83 -18.48
N ILE A 101 -6.37 4.50 -17.88
CA ILE A 101 -6.51 5.86 -17.35
C ILE A 101 -6.70 6.89 -18.47
N ASN A 102 -5.98 6.76 -19.59
CA ASN A 102 -6.06 7.70 -20.70
C ASN A 102 -6.24 6.98 -22.06
N PRO A 103 -7.46 6.48 -22.34
CA PRO A 103 -7.74 5.76 -23.58
C PRO A 103 -7.66 6.68 -24.82
N VAL A 104 -8.03 7.96 -24.69
CA VAL A 104 -8.02 8.95 -25.79
C VAL A 104 -6.60 9.27 -26.25
N ARG A 105 -5.64 9.46 -25.33
CA ARG A 105 -4.21 9.63 -25.67
C ARG A 105 -3.66 8.41 -26.40
N ASN A 106 -4.09 7.20 -26.02
CA ASN A 106 -3.69 5.97 -26.69
C ASN A 106 -4.17 5.95 -28.16
N GLN A 107 -5.44 6.30 -28.41
CA GLN A 107 -6.00 6.40 -29.76
C GLN A 107 -5.20 7.38 -30.64
N LYS A 108 -4.97 8.61 -30.15
CA LYS A 108 -4.17 9.63 -30.86
C LYS A 108 -2.74 9.15 -31.16
N CYS A 109 -2.07 8.52 -30.19
CA CYS A 109 -0.72 7.96 -30.40
C CYS A 109 -0.71 6.82 -31.44
N ARG A 110 -1.75 5.98 -31.49
CA ARG A 110 -1.88 4.91 -32.49
C ARG A 110 -2.10 5.49 -33.89
N GLU A 111 -2.93 6.51 -34.01
CA GLU A 111 -3.17 7.21 -35.28
C GLU A 111 -1.91 7.91 -35.79
N TRP A 112 -1.17 8.60 -34.91
CA TRP A 112 0.10 9.23 -35.28
C TRP A 112 1.13 8.21 -35.78
N ARG A 113 1.26 7.06 -35.10
CA ARG A 113 2.14 5.96 -35.54
C ARG A 113 1.72 5.41 -36.91
N ARG A 114 0.41 5.22 -37.15
CA ARG A 114 -0.12 4.81 -38.46
C ARG A 114 0.24 5.83 -39.55
N ARG A 115 0.01 7.13 -39.31
CA ARG A 115 0.35 8.21 -40.24
C ARG A 115 1.85 8.25 -40.56
N LYS A 116 2.72 8.10 -39.56
CA LYS A 116 4.18 8.10 -39.76
C LYS A 116 4.65 6.90 -40.58
N LYS A 117 4.09 5.71 -40.33
CA LYS A 117 4.39 4.49 -41.09
C LYS A 117 3.97 4.63 -42.56
N ALA A 118 2.79 5.22 -42.82
CA ALA A 118 2.32 5.49 -44.18
C ALA A 118 3.24 6.47 -44.95
N LYS A 119 3.77 7.49 -44.27
CA LYS A 119 4.71 8.45 -44.88
C LYS A 119 6.10 7.88 -45.19
N ASN A 120 6.54 6.87 -44.42
CA ASN A 120 7.86 6.26 -44.56
C ASN A 120 7.85 4.96 -45.40
N ALA A 121 6.74 4.64 -46.06
CA ALA A 121 6.67 3.48 -46.94
C ALA A 121 7.45 3.77 -48.24
N PRO A 122 8.37 2.88 -48.67
CA PRO A 122 9.10 3.08 -49.92
C PRO A 122 8.11 3.09 -51.10
N GLN A 123 8.28 4.06 -51.99
CA GLN A 123 7.55 4.15 -53.24
C GLN A 123 8.19 3.14 -54.21
N GLN A 124 7.37 2.22 -54.75
CA GLN A 124 7.79 1.23 -55.74
C GLN A 124 8.18 1.90 -57.05
#